data_AF-A0A1E3JUI8-F1
#
_entry.id   AF-A0A1E3JUI8-F1
#
_cell.length_a   1.000
_cell.length_b   1.000
_cell.length_c   1.000
_cell.angle_alpha   90.00
_cell.angle_beta   90.00
_cell.angle_gamma   90.00
#
_symmetry.space_group_name_H-M   'P 1'
#
loop_
_entity.id
_entity.type
_entity.pdbx_description
1 polymer ?
#
loop_
_entity_poly.entity_id
_entity_poly.type
_entity_poly.pdbx_seq_one_letter_code
_entity_poly.pdbx_strand_id
1 'polypeptide(L)'
;MAIVQDITAGEDQVASSLDELLASLRALVKGLDLPVNVFNQTDEFALSQYASTTFLSIKQISTQITKVDEDWGWDDVSAEQQAQLLGPIIRLSGDDPWSSPSIRREIDSIQPHLPKSLPLTLLQSLRPSFAPHPSLSSASRPLPRATAGSEAEGTIDMHDVQPFKDVSSWGVCNILSWSAARLTREEIERYLGIVLPPTLVLMDDYEPRWRERGISALSTWIFTLPPQTLRNMRLPALLLPSLIHSLALHPHPPQPSILPTTLRFLRYTTEQGSEERARWIEEIVERGLVDGWTYAKDGKEGREVQIGLAREVEVLCGELGTGIARWTKQIIPNLLNPLQYAPTPLTVPHLTANLSALLCLVRTLSLTGLGARWRGKVMNVLARQWILSKERKGLDSGDDGDGDVVVKPIMELIQRTINELDEQFPGDVPKDLEVLRGMAEGQLDDLLLLP
;
A
#
# COMPACT_ATOMS: atom_id res chain seq x y z
N MET A 1 31.53 70.80 -5.22
CA MET A 1 31.73 69.76 -4.19
C MET A 1 30.91 68.55 -4.61
N ALA A 2 31.56 67.53 -5.15
CA ALA A 2 30.95 66.24 -5.48
C ALA A 2 31.57 65.21 -4.53
N ILE A 3 30.74 64.55 -3.74
CA ILE A 3 31.15 63.46 -2.84
C ILE A 3 30.90 62.17 -3.62
N VAL A 4 31.98 61.57 -4.09
CA VAL A 4 31.99 60.21 -4.65
C VAL A 4 32.06 59.25 -3.46
N GLN A 5 31.00 58.48 -3.23
CA GLN A 5 31.01 57.38 -2.28
C GLN A 5 31.55 56.14 -3.01
N ASP A 6 32.77 55.73 -2.65
CA ASP A 6 33.31 54.41 -2.97
C ASP A 6 32.51 53.36 -2.19
N ILE A 7 31.70 52.59 -2.93
CA ILE A 7 31.08 51.35 -2.45
C ILE A 7 31.96 50.21 -2.97
N THR A 8 33.00 49.88 -2.21
CA THR A 8 33.72 48.61 -2.34
C THR A 8 33.82 47.96 -0.96
N ALA A 9 32.66 47.58 -0.42
CA ALA A 9 32.59 46.54 0.60
C ALA A 9 32.57 45.20 -0.15
N GLY A 10 33.76 44.73 -0.55
CA GLY A 10 33.95 43.35 -0.95
C GLY A 10 33.74 42.49 0.29
N GLU A 11 32.65 41.71 0.31
CA GLU A 11 32.48 40.65 1.29
C GLU A 11 33.54 39.58 1.00
N ASP A 12 34.65 39.63 1.75
CA ASP A 12 35.58 38.50 1.89
C ASP A 12 34.86 37.37 2.66
N GLN A 13 33.89 36.71 2.02
CA GLN A 13 33.47 35.38 2.46
C GLN A 13 34.64 34.46 2.21
N VAL A 14 35.40 34.18 3.26
CA VAL A 14 36.40 33.11 3.27
C VAL A 14 35.69 31.84 2.81
N ALA A 15 35.98 31.39 1.58
CA ALA A 15 35.42 30.17 1.04
C ALA A 15 35.72 29.03 2.02
N SER A 16 34.67 28.47 2.63
CA SER A 16 34.77 27.31 3.50
C SER A 16 35.45 26.20 2.73
N SER A 17 36.42 25.51 3.33
CA SER A 17 37.04 24.36 2.68
C SER A 17 36.02 23.20 2.54
N LEU A 18 36.17 22.37 1.51
CA LEU A 18 35.34 21.18 1.32
C LEU A 18 35.32 20.30 2.59
N ASP A 19 36.46 20.14 3.26
CA ASP A 19 36.55 19.35 4.48
C ASP A 19 35.72 19.92 5.64
N GLU A 20 35.68 21.25 5.80
CA GLU A 20 34.83 21.91 6.80
C GLU A 20 33.35 21.73 6.48
N LEU A 21 32.98 21.85 5.19
CA LEU A 21 31.62 21.65 4.73
C LEU A 21 31.15 20.21 4.97
N LEU A 22 31.98 19.22 4.62
CA LEU A 22 31.71 17.81 4.87
C LEU A 22 31.67 17.51 6.37
N ALA A 23 32.53 18.12 7.19
CA ALA A 23 32.49 17.97 8.64
C ALA A 23 31.19 18.55 9.25
N SER A 24 30.77 19.73 8.78
CA SER A 24 29.48 20.32 9.16
C SER A 24 28.31 19.43 8.75
N LEU A 25 28.35 18.85 7.53
CA LEU A 25 27.33 17.94 7.05
C LEU A 25 27.26 16.67 7.91
N ARG A 26 28.40 16.06 8.27
CA ARG A 26 28.45 14.91 9.19
C ARG A 26 27.79 15.22 10.54
N ALA A 27 28.04 16.41 11.09
CA ALA A 27 27.47 16.81 12.37
C ALA A 27 25.93 16.94 12.29
N LEU A 28 25.41 17.52 11.21
CA LEU A 28 23.96 17.62 10.98
C LEU A 28 23.32 16.25 10.75
N VAL A 29 23.95 15.40 9.94
CA VAL A 29 23.47 14.05 9.61
C VAL A 29 23.40 13.16 10.85
N LYS A 30 24.36 13.28 11.77
CA LYS A 30 24.34 12.57 13.07
C LYS A 30 23.10 12.93 13.91
N GLY A 31 22.53 14.12 13.71
CA GLY A 31 21.28 14.53 14.35
C GLY A 31 20.02 13.85 13.80
N LEU A 32 20.14 13.08 12.70
CA LEU A 32 19.01 12.36 12.08
C LEU A 32 18.82 10.94 12.66
N ASP A 33 19.74 10.44 13.47
CA ASP A 33 19.64 9.10 14.07
C ASP A 33 18.33 8.95 14.86
N LEU A 34 17.66 7.80 14.70
CA LEU A 34 16.42 7.53 15.43
C LEU A 34 16.72 7.35 16.93
N PRO A 35 16.04 8.11 17.82
CA PRO A 35 16.06 7.82 19.23
C PRO A 35 15.47 6.43 19.50
N VAL A 36 16.07 5.65 20.41
CA VAL A 36 15.64 4.27 20.72
C VAL A 36 14.16 4.21 21.15
N ASN A 37 13.69 5.24 21.87
CA ASN A 37 12.29 5.37 22.30
C ASN A 37 11.31 5.63 21.15
N VAL A 38 11.76 6.24 20.05
CA VAL A 38 10.93 6.52 18.87
C VAL A 38 10.74 5.27 18.00
N PHE A 39 11.75 4.41 17.95
CA PHE A 39 11.72 3.19 17.14
C PHE A 39 10.56 2.25 17.53
N ASN A 40 10.18 2.22 18.81
CA ASN A 40 9.08 1.38 19.31
C ASN A 40 7.68 2.00 19.11
N GLN A 41 7.57 3.17 18.47
CA GLN A 41 6.30 3.79 18.03
C GLN A 41 5.26 3.99 19.13
N THR A 42 5.67 4.16 20.39
CA THR A 42 4.75 4.21 21.53
C THR A 42 4.39 5.63 21.98
N ASP A 43 5.05 6.67 21.46
CA ASP A 43 4.90 8.05 21.91
C ASP A 43 4.73 9.02 20.72
N GLU A 44 3.48 9.42 20.46
CA GLU A 44 3.11 10.37 19.40
C GLU A 44 3.77 11.75 19.60
N PHE A 45 3.97 12.18 20.84
CA PHE A 45 4.62 13.46 21.13
C PHE A 45 6.10 13.40 20.76
N ALA A 46 6.79 12.32 21.13
CA ALA A 46 8.19 12.11 20.73
C ALA A 46 8.35 12.02 19.21
N LEU A 47 7.42 11.37 18.50
CA LEU A 47 7.40 11.32 17.03
C LEU A 47 7.24 12.71 16.42
N SER A 48 6.32 13.53 16.93
CA SER A 48 6.08 14.91 16.46
C SER A 48 7.29 15.82 16.70
N GLN A 49 7.93 15.70 17.87
CA GLN A 49 9.14 16.44 18.22
C GLN A 49 10.32 16.03 17.32
N TYR A 50 10.50 14.72 17.10
CA TYR A 50 11.50 14.21 16.17
C TYR A 50 11.26 14.75 14.77
N ALA A 51 10.03 14.61 14.22
CA ALA A 51 9.70 15.08 12.88
C ALA A 51 9.98 16.59 12.69
N SER A 52 9.67 17.41 13.69
CA SER A 52 9.94 18.86 13.66
C SER A 52 11.43 19.18 13.64
N THR A 53 12.22 18.49 14.49
CA THR A 53 13.67 18.68 14.58
C THR A 53 14.36 18.19 13.30
N THR A 54 13.99 16.99 12.85
CA THR A 54 14.47 16.36 11.62
C THR A 54 14.20 17.25 10.40
N PHE A 55 13.02 17.85 10.30
CA PHE A 55 12.71 18.77 9.20
C PHE A 55 13.63 19.99 9.14
N LEU A 56 13.92 20.61 10.29
CA LEU A 56 14.85 21.74 10.35
C LEU A 56 16.28 21.32 9.99
N SER A 57 16.74 20.17 10.47
CA SER A 57 18.05 19.61 10.12
C SER A 57 18.14 19.33 8.62
N ILE A 58 17.11 18.73 8.02
CA ILE A 58 17.08 18.42 6.58
C ILE A 58 17.15 19.69 5.72
N LYS A 59 16.52 20.79 6.13
CA LYS A 59 16.66 22.08 5.43
C LYS A 59 18.09 22.63 5.45
N GLN A 60 18.75 22.54 6.61
CA GLN A 60 20.15 22.96 6.73
C GLN A 60 21.07 22.07 5.89
N ILE A 61 20.86 20.76 5.96
CA ILE A 61 21.56 19.75 5.17
C ILE A 61 21.38 20.02 3.67
N SER A 62 20.15 20.31 3.23
CA SER A 62 19.79 20.63 1.85
C SER A 62 20.63 21.78 1.31
N THR A 63 20.75 22.87 2.08
CA THR A 63 21.60 24.01 1.72
C THR A 63 23.07 23.62 1.58
N GLN A 64 23.60 22.76 2.45
CA GLN A 64 24.99 22.32 2.37
C GLN A 64 25.23 21.36 1.20
N ILE A 65 24.28 20.47 0.89
CA ILE A 65 24.36 19.55 -0.27
C ILE A 65 24.42 20.33 -1.57
N THR A 66 23.56 21.35 -1.74
CA THR A 66 23.59 22.22 -2.92
C THR A 66 24.94 22.93 -3.05
N LYS A 67 25.51 23.44 -1.95
CA LYS A 67 26.85 24.03 -1.98
C LYS A 67 27.94 23.04 -2.36
N VAL A 68 27.92 21.82 -1.80
CA VAL A 68 28.88 20.76 -2.19
C VAL A 68 28.82 20.53 -3.69
N ASP A 69 27.61 20.39 -4.24
CA ASP A 69 27.39 20.12 -5.67
C ASP A 69 27.80 21.28 -6.57
N GLU A 70 27.44 22.52 -6.23
CA GLU A 70 27.70 23.71 -7.05
C GLU A 70 29.16 24.18 -7.02
N ASP A 71 29.81 24.16 -5.85
CA ASP A 71 31.13 24.77 -5.66
C ASP A 71 32.28 23.76 -5.87
N TRP A 72 32.09 22.47 -5.57
CA TRP A 72 33.12 21.43 -5.66
C TRP A 72 32.73 20.26 -6.55
N GLY A 73 31.46 19.87 -6.54
CA GLY A 73 30.98 18.62 -7.12
C GLY A 73 31.25 17.40 -6.21
N TRP A 74 30.50 16.34 -6.46
CA TRP A 74 30.60 15.10 -5.66
C TRP A 74 31.74 14.17 -6.08
N ASP A 75 32.38 14.41 -7.22
CA ASP A 75 33.43 13.55 -7.77
C ASP A 75 34.69 13.53 -6.88
N ASP A 76 34.92 14.59 -6.10
CA ASP A 76 36.02 14.69 -5.13
C ASP A 76 35.74 13.99 -3.79
N VAL A 77 34.50 13.55 -3.57
CA VAL A 77 34.09 12.84 -2.35
C VAL A 77 34.02 11.34 -2.65
N SER A 78 34.70 10.51 -1.86
CA SER A 78 34.70 9.07 -2.11
C SER A 78 33.28 8.48 -2.01
N ALA A 79 32.96 7.48 -2.84
CA ALA A 79 31.63 6.87 -2.86
C ALA A 79 31.20 6.36 -1.46
N GLU A 80 32.13 5.81 -0.68
CA GLU A 80 31.85 5.39 0.69
C GLU A 80 31.44 6.56 1.59
N GLN A 81 32.15 7.69 1.49
CA GLN A 81 31.79 8.91 2.24
C GLN A 81 30.46 9.48 1.76
N GLN A 82 30.19 9.48 0.45
CA GLN A 82 28.88 9.87 -0.09
C GLN A 82 27.76 9.02 0.52
N ALA A 83 27.91 7.70 0.58
CA ALA A 83 26.92 6.79 1.16
C ALA A 83 26.74 7.01 2.67
N GLN A 84 27.82 7.25 3.42
CA GLN A 84 27.76 7.54 4.86
C GLN A 84 27.05 8.86 5.15
N LEU A 85 27.29 9.89 4.34
CA LEU A 85 26.69 11.22 4.48
C LEU A 85 25.23 11.26 4.05
N LEU A 86 24.94 10.69 2.88
CA LEU A 86 23.65 10.84 2.21
C LEU A 86 22.68 9.70 2.58
N GLY A 87 23.19 8.53 2.96
CA GLY A 87 22.38 7.38 3.36
C GLY A 87 21.34 7.68 4.44
N PRO A 88 21.70 8.32 5.58
CA PRO A 88 20.74 8.66 6.62
C PRO A 88 19.63 9.62 6.18
N ILE A 89 19.91 10.50 5.22
CA ILE A 89 18.92 11.39 4.61
C ILE A 89 17.95 10.55 3.77
N ILE A 90 18.47 9.66 2.92
CA ILE A 90 17.67 8.80 2.06
C ILE A 90 16.78 7.83 2.85
N ARG A 91 17.19 7.40 4.05
CA ARG A 91 16.34 6.62 4.97
C ARG A 91 15.02 7.32 5.32
N LEU A 92 14.95 8.64 5.21
CA LEU A 92 13.76 9.44 5.50
C LEU A 92 12.85 9.67 4.27
N SER A 93 13.20 9.14 3.09
CA SER A 93 12.42 9.33 1.86
C SER A 93 11.13 8.51 1.80
N GLY A 94 10.94 7.53 2.69
CA GLY A 94 9.79 6.64 2.69
C GLY A 94 8.56 7.14 3.43
N ASP A 95 7.48 6.36 3.33
CA ASP A 95 6.24 6.60 4.06
C ASP A 95 6.19 5.86 5.39
N ASP A 96 7.00 6.33 6.34
CA ASP A 96 7.14 5.77 7.68
C ASP A 96 6.74 6.76 8.76
N PRO A 97 6.45 6.30 10.00
CA PRO A 97 6.14 7.17 11.14
C PRO A 97 7.22 8.21 11.46
N TRP A 98 8.48 7.97 11.08
CA TRP A 98 9.60 8.88 11.29
C TRP A 98 9.84 9.86 10.13
N SER A 99 9.05 9.79 9.06
CA SER A 99 9.09 10.76 7.97
C SER A 99 7.80 11.58 7.95
N SER A 100 7.84 12.71 7.24
CA SER A 100 6.66 13.52 6.99
C SER A 100 6.61 13.96 5.53
N PRO A 101 5.43 14.32 4.99
CA PRO A 101 5.33 14.86 3.63
C PRO A 101 6.20 16.11 3.41
N SER A 102 6.51 16.88 4.46
CA SER A 102 7.41 18.03 4.38
C SER A 102 8.88 17.60 4.29
N ILE A 103 9.30 16.59 5.05
CA ILE A 103 10.65 16.01 4.96
C ILE A 103 10.87 15.42 3.57
N ARG A 104 9.91 14.61 3.08
CA ARG A 104 10.01 14.00 1.74
C ARG A 104 10.16 15.03 0.63
N ARG A 105 9.34 16.10 0.66
CA ARG A 105 9.45 17.21 -0.31
C ARG A 105 10.80 17.90 -0.31
N GLU A 106 11.44 18.04 0.86
CA GLU A 106 12.79 18.61 0.96
C GLU A 106 13.86 17.63 0.49
N ILE A 107 13.67 16.31 0.68
CA ILE A 107 14.57 15.31 0.09
C ILE A 107 14.44 15.27 -1.43
N ASP A 108 13.23 15.45 -1.96
CA ASP A 108 12.99 15.53 -3.39
C ASP A 108 13.56 16.83 -4.00
N SER A 109 13.62 17.93 -3.23
CA SER A 109 14.19 19.20 -3.70
C SER A 109 15.70 19.12 -3.94
N ILE A 110 16.42 18.36 -3.11
CA ILE A 110 17.88 18.16 -3.23
C ILE A 110 18.26 17.10 -4.26
N GLN A 111 17.31 16.32 -4.77
CA GLN A 111 17.57 15.23 -5.69
C GLN A 111 18.45 15.61 -6.90
N PRO A 112 18.27 16.78 -7.56
CA PRO A 112 19.11 17.17 -8.70
C PRO A 112 20.60 17.33 -8.34
N HIS A 113 20.90 17.58 -7.06
CA HIS A 113 22.23 17.83 -6.53
C HIS A 113 22.90 16.59 -5.94
N LEU A 114 22.26 15.41 -6.04
CA LEU A 114 22.84 14.17 -5.51
C LEU A 114 23.74 13.49 -6.55
N PRO A 115 24.84 12.84 -6.14
CA PRO A 115 25.71 12.13 -7.05
C PRO A 115 24.95 11.03 -7.81
N LYS A 116 25.15 10.95 -9.13
CA LYS A 116 24.47 9.97 -9.99
C LYS A 116 24.78 8.52 -9.62
N SER A 117 25.96 8.25 -9.06
CA SER A 117 26.39 6.93 -8.59
C SER A 117 25.77 6.52 -7.25
N LEU A 118 25.20 7.46 -6.50
CA LEU A 118 24.71 7.23 -5.13
C LEU A 118 23.71 6.06 -5.02
N PRO A 119 22.70 5.90 -5.91
CA PRO A 119 21.76 4.77 -5.82
C PRO A 119 22.47 3.41 -5.80
N LEU A 120 23.47 3.22 -6.66
CA LEU A 120 24.21 1.96 -6.73
C LEU A 120 25.08 1.73 -5.49
N THR A 121 25.77 2.77 -5.02
CA THR A 121 26.59 2.68 -3.81
C THR A 121 25.75 2.37 -2.57
N LEU A 122 24.59 3.02 -2.44
CA LEU A 122 23.65 2.74 -1.36
C LEU A 122 23.11 1.31 -1.42
N LEU A 123 22.73 0.81 -2.60
CA LEU A 123 22.29 -0.59 -2.75
C LEU A 123 23.37 -1.59 -2.34
N GLN A 124 24.63 -1.33 -2.67
CA GLN A 124 25.75 -2.18 -2.23
C GLN A 124 25.92 -2.16 -0.71
N SER A 125 25.69 -1.02 -0.07
CA SER A 125 25.76 -0.87 1.39
C SER A 125 24.66 -1.65 2.14
N LEU A 126 23.58 -2.06 1.45
CA LEU A 126 22.49 -2.83 2.07
C LEU A 126 22.83 -4.30 2.31
N ARG A 127 23.85 -4.85 1.64
CA ARG A 127 24.16 -6.28 1.69
C ARG A 127 24.31 -6.84 3.12
N PRO A 128 24.96 -6.17 4.09
CA PRO A 128 25.05 -6.67 5.46
C PRO A 128 23.72 -6.70 6.21
N SER A 129 22.73 -5.90 5.78
CA SER A 129 21.40 -5.86 6.41
C SER A 129 20.48 -7.01 5.97
N PHE A 130 20.81 -7.72 4.88
CA PHE A 130 19.95 -8.77 4.32
C PHE A 130 20.70 -10.11 4.22
N ALA A 131 20.06 -11.17 4.73
CA ALA A 131 20.55 -12.53 4.54
C ALA A 131 20.43 -12.94 3.05
N PRO A 132 21.30 -13.85 2.56
CA PRO A 132 21.12 -14.46 1.24
C PRO A 132 19.78 -15.18 1.14
N HIS A 133 19.07 -15.00 0.01
CA HIS A 133 17.74 -15.57 -0.18
C HIS A 133 17.79 -17.05 -0.66
N PRO A 134 17.03 -17.99 -0.05
CA PRO A 134 17.13 -19.43 -0.36
C PRO A 134 16.63 -19.82 -1.76
N SER A 135 15.73 -19.02 -2.35
CA SER A 135 15.21 -19.24 -3.70
C SER A 135 16.11 -18.70 -4.81
N LEU A 136 17.24 -18.08 -4.45
CA LEU A 136 18.17 -17.47 -5.39
C LEU A 136 19.54 -18.17 -5.36
N SER A 137 20.17 -18.28 -6.52
CA SER A 137 21.57 -18.67 -6.60
C SER A 137 22.49 -17.55 -6.11
N SER A 138 23.78 -17.83 -5.93
CA SER A 138 24.80 -16.78 -5.69
C SER A 138 24.87 -15.73 -6.80
N ALA A 139 24.41 -16.07 -8.01
CA ALA A 139 24.26 -15.17 -9.14
C ALA A 139 22.86 -14.52 -9.22
N SER A 140 22.05 -14.63 -8.16
CA SER A 140 20.69 -14.11 -8.05
C SER A 140 19.73 -14.59 -9.13
N ARG A 141 19.96 -15.80 -9.65
CA ARG A 141 19.02 -16.46 -10.56
C ARG A 141 18.02 -17.27 -9.76
N PRO A 142 16.72 -17.26 -10.11
CA PRO A 142 15.74 -18.14 -9.50
C PRO A 142 16.18 -19.60 -9.61
N LEU A 143 16.14 -20.32 -8.49
CA LEU A 143 16.45 -21.74 -8.45
C LEU A 143 15.18 -22.58 -8.72
N PRO A 144 15.27 -23.71 -9.44
CA PRO A 144 14.13 -24.63 -9.59
C PRO A 144 13.68 -25.25 -8.26
N ARG A 145 14.57 -25.30 -7.26
CA ARG A 145 14.34 -25.82 -5.92
C ARG A 145 15.17 -24.99 -4.94
N ALA A 146 14.63 -24.66 -3.77
CA ALA A 146 15.35 -23.92 -2.74
C ALA A 146 16.63 -24.67 -2.30
N THR A 147 17.68 -23.93 -1.92
CA THR A 147 18.98 -24.50 -1.50
C THR A 147 18.92 -25.21 -0.15
N ALA A 148 18.02 -24.77 0.73
CA ALA A 148 17.73 -25.47 1.96
C ALA A 148 16.78 -26.63 1.66
N GLY A 149 16.96 -27.79 2.31
CA GLY A 149 16.10 -28.98 2.18
C GLY A 149 14.61 -28.65 2.40
N SER A 150 13.72 -29.64 2.20
CA SER A 150 12.24 -29.50 2.13
C SER A 150 11.69 -28.16 2.63
N GLU A 151 10.98 -27.43 1.78
CA GLU A 151 10.51 -26.01 1.86
C GLU A 151 10.25 -25.42 3.26
N ALA A 152 9.85 -26.24 4.24
CA ALA A 152 9.62 -25.85 5.63
C ALA A 152 10.90 -25.64 6.48
N GLU A 153 11.98 -26.39 6.30
CA GLU A 153 13.15 -26.29 7.22
C GLU A 153 14.03 -25.07 6.92
N GLY A 154 14.19 -24.72 5.64
CA GLY A 154 15.02 -23.58 5.23
C GLY A 154 14.44 -22.20 5.48
N THR A 155 13.11 -22.12 5.60
CA THR A 155 12.40 -20.86 5.84
C THR A 155 12.42 -20.50 7.32
N ILE A 156 12.41 -21.48 8.23
CA ILE A 156 12.43 -21.25 9.68
C ILE A 156 13.70 -20.51 10.12
N ASP A 157 14.88 -20.96 9.70
CA ASP A 157 16.17 -20.34 10.07
C ASP A 157 16.31 -18.90 9.53
N MET A 158 15.63 -18.56 8.43
CA MET A 158 15.66 -17.21 7.84
C MET A 158 14.94 -16.17 8.71
N HIS A 159 14.03 -16.60 9.58
CA HIS A 159 13.23 -15.71 10.42
C HIS A 159 13.83 -15.44 11.81
N ASP A 160 14.82 -16.22 12.24
CA ASP A 160 15.39 -16.11 13.58
C ASP A 160 16.28 -14.87 13.78
N VAL A 161 17.08 -14.52 12.77
CA VAL A 161 17.95 -13.33 12.81
C VAL A 161 17.81 -12.56 11.51
N GLN A 162 17.12 -11.42 11.58
CA GLN A 162 16.83 -10.54 10.45
C GLN A 162 17.50 -9.18 10.66
N PRO A 163 18.75 -8.97 10.16
CA PRO A 163 19.53 -7.77 10.48
C PRO A 163 18.88 -6.46 10.01
N PHE A 164 18.01 -6.50 8.99
CA PHE A 164 17.28 -5.34 8.50
C PHE A 164 16.23 -4.81 9.50
N LYS A 165 15.84 -5.61 10.50
CA LYS A 165 14.94 -5.23 11.59
C LYS A 165 15.67 -4.60 12.78
N ASP A 166 17.00 -4.65 12.80
CA ASP A 166 17.80 -4.03 13.85
C ASP A 166 17.64 -2.49 13.82
N VAL A 167 17.70 -1.85 14.98
CA VAL A 167 17.64 -0.39 15.11
C VAL A 167 18.69 0.29 14.23
N SER A 168 19.89 -0.28 14.11
CA SER A 168 20.96 0.24 13.24
C SER A 168 20.62 0.21 11.74
N SER A 169 19.74 -0.70 11.33
CA SER A 169 19.25 -0.89 9.96
C SER A 169 17.92 -0.18 9.70
N TRP A 170 17.49 0.76 10.54
CA TRP A 170 16.26 1.50 10.31
C TRP A 170 16.25 2.16 8.91
N GLY A 171 15.10 2.17 8.23
CA GLY A 171 14.94 2.82 6.92
C GLY A 171 15.69 2.16 5.75
N VAL A 172 16.27 0.96 5.90
CA VAL A 172 16.94 0.25 4.78
C VAL A 172 15.98 -0.09 3.63
N CYS A 173 14.69 -0.33 3.92
CA CYS A 173 13.67 -0.52 2.90
C CYS A 173 13.42 0.76 2.06
N ASN A 174 13.60 1.94 2.65
CA ASN A 174 13.50 3.21 1.94
C ASN A 174 14.70 3.44 1.06
N ILE A 175 15.91 3.12 1.55
CA ILE A 175 17.12 3.14 0.71
C ILE A 175 16.95 2.21 -0.49
N LEU A 176 16.44 0.99 -0.28
CA LEU A 176 16.18 0.03 -1.35
C LEU A 176 15.22 0.63 -2.39
N SER A 177 14.05 1.10 -1.94
CA SER A 177 13.02 1.65 -2.82
C SER A 177 13.49 2.91 -3.57
N TRP A 178 14.11 3.85 -2.85
CA TRP A 178 14.61 5.10 -3.40
C TRP A 178 15.71 4.89 -4.43
N SER A 179 16.64 3.97 -4.14
CA SER A 179 17.75 3.64 -5.03
C SER A 179 17.26 2.88 -6.25
N ALA A 180 16.43 1.86 -6.07
CA ALA A 180 15.91 1.07 -7.18
C ALA A 180 15.05 1.89 -8.14
N ALA A 181 14.27 2.86 -7.63
CA ALA A 181 13.47 3.78 -8.45
C ALA A 181 14.31 4.71 -9.35
N ARG A 182 15.61 4.87 -9.08
CA ARG A 182 16.51 5.79 -9.79
C ARG A 182 17.47 5.12 -10.75
N LEU A 183 17.55 3.79 -10.73
CA LEU A 183 18.34 3.05 -11.68
C LEU A 183 17.66 3.04 -13.05
N THR A 184 18.44 3.13 -14.12
CA THR A 184 17.93 2.92 -15.47
C THR A 184 17.52 1.46 -15.69
N ARG A 185 16.81 1.19 -16.79
CA ARG A 185 16.48 -0.18 -17.19
C ARG A 185 17.73 -1.08 -17.27
N GLU A 186 18.77 -0.57 -17.93
CA GLU A 186 20.02 -1.31 -18.15
C GLU A 186 20.76 -1.55 -16.84
N GLU A 187 20.69 -0.60 -15.90
CA GLU A 187 21.26 -0.73 -14.57
C GLU A 187 20.48 -1.73 -13.72
N ILE A 188 19.15 -1.71 -13.72
CA ILE A 188 18.33 -2.71 -13.02
C ILE A 188 18.62 -4.11 -13.55
N GLU A 189 18.72 -4.29 -14.87
CA GLU A 189 19.07 -5.58 -15.46
C GLU A 189 20.48 -6.05 -15.05
N ARG A 190 21.46 -5.14 -15.06
CA ARG A 190 22.85 -5.43 -14.69
C ARG A 190 23.01 -5.72 -13.20
N TYR A 191 22.31 -4.97 -12.35
CA TYR A 191 22.42 -5.02 -10.88
C TYR A 191 21.22 -5.73 -10.23
N LEU A 192 20.49 -6.54 -10.99
CA LEU A 192 19.35 -7.31 -10.49
C LEU A 192 19.74 -8.16 -9.27
N GLY A 193 20.97 -8.70 -9.26
CA GLY A 193 21.47 -9.48 -8.14
C GLY A 193 21.80 -8.71 -6.86
N ILE A 194 21.65 -7.38 -6.88
CA ILE A 194 21.74 -6.52 -5.70
C ILE A 194 20.33 -6.09 -5.26
N VAL A 195 19.43 -5.84 -6.22
CA VAL A 195 18.07 -5.31 -5.95
C VAL A 195 17.07 -6.41 -5.59
N LEU A 196 17.09 -7.53 -6.33
CA LEU A 196 16.10 -8.61 -6.17
C LEU A 196 16.19 -9.32 -4.81
N PRO A 197 17.37 -9.75 -4.31
CA PRO A 197 17.44 -10.45 -3.03
C PRO A 197 16.84 -9.70 -1.84
N PRO A 198 17.20 -8.44 -1.53
CA PRO A 198 16.59 -7.72 -0.40
C PRO A 198 15.11 -7.44 -0.62
N THR A 199 14.66 -7.28 -1.88
CA THR A 199 13.23 -7.17 -2.20
C THR A 199 12.48 -8.44 -1.80
N LEU A 200 13.01 -9.63 -2.16
CA LEU A 200 12.40 -10.91 -1.81
C LEU A 200 12.42 -11.17 -0.30
N VAL A 201 13.53 -10.88 0.38
CA VAL A 201 13.62 -11.03 1.84
C VAL A 201 12.54 -10.21 2.56
N LEU A 202 12.25 -9.00 2.08
CA LEU A 202 11.16 -8.20 2.62
C LEU A 202 9.79 -8.79 2.27
N MET A 203 9.58 -9.25 1.03
CA MET A 203 8.31 -9.84 0.58
C MET A 203 7.94 -11.15 1.28
N ASP A 204 8.94 -11.95 1.64
CA ASP A 204 8.76 -13.25 2.30
C ASP A 204 8.78 -13.12 3.84
N ASP A 205 8.80 -11.90 4.38
CA ASP A 205 8.77 -11.68 5.83
C ASP A 205 7.42 -12.10 6.46
N TYR A 206 7.44 -12.65 7.66
CA TYR A 206 6.19 -13.04 8.32
C TYR A 206 5.37 -11.83 8.80
N GLU A 207 6.01 -10.71 9.15
CA GLU A 207 5.30 -9.51 9.60
C GLU A 207 4.72 -8.76 8.39
N PRO A 208 3.42 -8.42 8.40
CA PRO A 208 2.80 -7.74 7.28
C PRO A 208 3.55 -6.48 6.85
N ARG A 209 3.87 -5.58 7.78
CA ARG A 209 4.49 -4.28 7.46
C ARG A 209 5.74 -4.40 6.58
N TRP A 210 6.58 -5.41 6.76
CA TRP A 210 7.78 -5.60 5.95
C TRP A 210 7.46 -6.17 4.57
N ARG A 211 6.46 -7.05 4.45
CA ARG A 211 5.96 -7.52 3.16
C ARG A 211 5.46 -6.40 2.28
N GLU A 212 4.68 -5.48 2.84
CA GLU A 212 4.20 -4.33 2.09
C GLU A 212 5.35 -3.41 1.66
N ARG A 213 6.38 -3.24 2.48
CA ARG A 213 7.61 -2.53 2.07
C ARG A 213 8.32 -3.25 0.93
N GLY A 214 8.42 -4.58 0.98
CA GLY A 214 9.00 -5.40 -0.08
C GLY A 214 8.22 -5.28 -1.39
N ILE A 215 6.90 -5.35 -1.34
CA ILE A 215 6.01 -5.23 -2.51
C ILE A 215 6.04 -3.81 -3.08
N SER A 216 6.07 -2.80 -2.20
CA SER A 216 6.26 -1.41 -2.61
C SER A 216 7.60 -1.23 -3.32
N ALA A 217 8.70 -1.71 -2.73
CA ALA A 217 10.02 -1.71 -3.36
C ALA A 217 9.99 -2.43 -4.71
N LEU A 218 9.41 -3.64 -4.79
CA LEU A 218 9.25 -4.37 -6.06
C LEU A 218 8.55 -3.49 -7.12
N SER A 219 7.45 -2.84 -6.75
CA SER A 219 6.65 -2.03 -7.67
C SER A 219 7.42 -0.83 -8.25
N THR A 220 8.44 -0.32 -7.55
CA THR A 220 9.26 0.81 -8.02
C THR A 220 10.18 0.46 -9.18
N TRP A 221 10.64 -0.79 -9.27
CA TRP A 221 11.66 -1.18 -10.26
C TRP A 221 11.22 -2.28 -11.21
N ILE A 222 10.29 -3.18 -10.83
CA ILE A 222 9.95 -4.34 -11.67
C ILE A 222 9.38 -3.95 -13.03
N PHE A 223 8.68 -2.81 -13.10
CA PHE A 223 8.06 -2.31 -14.32
C PHE A 223 9.00 -1.48 -15.20
N THR A 224 10.26 -1.24 -14.78
CA THR A 224 11.27 -0.60 -15.64
C THR A 224 11.88 -1.60 -16.64
N LEU A 225 11.87 -2.88 -16.28
CA LEU A 225 12.32 -3.99 -17.11
C LEU A 225 11.28 -4.35 -18.18
N PRO A 226 11.70 -4.66 -19.42
CA PRO A 226 10.79 -5.15 -20.45
C PRO A 226 10.14 -6.49 -20.05
N PRO A 227 8.87 -6.75 -20.42
CA PRO A 227 8.19 -8.02 -20.14
C PRO A 227 8.97 -9.24 -20.62
N GLN A 228 9.62 -9.13 -21.78
CA GLN A 228 10.42 -10.21 -22.36
C GLN A 228 11.61 -10.55 -21.47
N THR A 229 12.29 -9.54 -20.92
CA THR A 229 13.42 -9.71 -20.00
C THR A 229 12.97 -10.46 -18.73
N LEU A 230 11.83 -10.06 -18.14
CA LEU A 230 11.25 -10.73 -16.97
C LEU A 230 10.96 -12.21 -17.25
N ARG A 231 10.35 -12.52 -18.39
CA ARG A 231 10.05 -13.90 -18.83
C ARG A 231 11.33 -14.71 -19.04
N ASN A 232 12.33 -14.15 -19.71
CA ASN A 232 13.63 -14.80 -19.96
C ASN A 232 14.36 -15.12 -18.65
N MET A 233 14.25 -14.24 -17.65
CA MET A 233 14.81 -14.42 -16.32
C MET A 233 13.97 -15.35 -15.42
N ARG A 234 12.81 -15.81 -15.87
CA ARG A 234 11.84 -16.62 -15.11
C ARG A 234 11.36 -15.95 -13.82
N LEU A 235 11.34 -14.62 -13.79
CA LEU A 235 10.83 -13.87 -12.63
C LEU A 235 9.33 -14.07 -12.37
N PRO A 236 8.44 -14.24 -13.38
CA PRO A 236 7.02 -14.51 -13.11
C PRO A 236 6.80 -15.77 -12.28
N ALA A 237 7.55 -16.85 -12.56
CA ALA A 237 7.46 -18.11 -11.84
C ALA A 237 7.97 -18.01 -10.39
N LEU A 238 8.81 -17.01 -10.08
CA LEU A 238 9.29 -16.73 -8.73
C LEU A 238 8.37 -15.77 -7.97
N LEU A 239 7.99 -14.67 -8.61
CA LEU A 239 7.31 -13.54 -7.97
C LEU A 239 5.80 -13.75 -7.83
N LEU A 240 5.12 -14.38 -8.81
CA LEU A 240 3.67 -14.60 -8.70
C LEU A 240 3.31 -15.47 -7.49
N PRO A 241 3.99 -16.61 -7.22
CA PRO A 241 3.73 -17.39 -6.01
C PRO A 241 3.95 -16.60 -4.71
N SER A 242 5.03 -15.81 -4.59
CA SER A 242 5.31 -15.01 -3.39
C SER A 242 4.26 -13.89 -3.20
N LEU A 243 3.84 -13.23 -4.29
CA LEU A 243 2.77 -12.23 -4.27
C LEU A 243 1.41 -12.83 -3.88
N ILE A 244 1.06 -13.99 -4.44
CA ILE A 244 -0.18 -14.72 -4.11
C ILE A 244 -0.14 -15.24 -2.68
N HIS A 245 1.01 -15.74 -2.22
CA HIS A 245 1.19 -16.14 -0.83
C HIS A 245 0.97 -14.95 0.10
N SER A 246 1.51 -13.77 -0.25
CA SER A 246 1.30 -12.55 0.54
C SER A 246 -0.18 -12.16 0.65
N LEU A 247 -0.96 -12.35 -0.42
CA LEU A 247 -2.43 -12.17 -0.39
C LEU A 247 -3.11 -13.18 0.53
N ALA A 248 -2.72 -14.46 0.43
CA ALA A 248 -3.31 -15.57 1.18
C ALA A 248 -3.06 -15.51 2.70
N LEU A 249 -2.14 -14.66 3.16
CA LEU A 249 -1.87 -14.47 4.59
C LEU A 249 -2.89 -13.55 5.27
N HIS A 250 -3.74 -12.84 4.52
CA HIS A 250 -4.82 -11.97 5.01
C HIS A 250 -4.43 -11.15 6.26
N PRO A 251 -3.41 -10.29 6.12
CA PRO A 251 -2.80 -9.61 7.25
C PRO A 251 -3.77 -8.65 7.97
N HIS A 252 -3.53 -8.46 9.26
CA HIS A 252 -4.08 -7.35 10.04
C HIS A 252 -2.91 -6.44 10.47
N PRO A 253 -2.90 -5.16 10.06
CA PRO A 253 -3.89 -4.49 9.20
C PRO A 253 -3.86 -4.97 7.73
N PRO A 254 -4.96 -4.81 6.96
CA PRO A 254 -5.01 -5.13 5.53
C PRO A 254 -4.00 -4.32 4.71
N GLN A 255 -3.50 -4.92 3.62
CA GLN A 255 -2.43 -4.34 2.80
C GLN A 255 -2.93 -4.03 1.39
N PRO A 256 -3.49 -2.83 1.15
CA PRO A 256 -4.22 -2.52 -0.08
C PRO A 256 -3.34 -2.47 -1.33
N SER A 257 -2.02 -2.42 -1.16
CA SER A 257 -1.04 -2.35 -2.25
C SER A 257 -0.76 -3.70 -2.92
N ILE A 258 -1.04 -4.82 -2.24
CA ILE A 258 -0.64 -6.16 -2.72
C ILE A 258 -1.43 -6.56 -3.95
N LEU A 259 -2.77 -6.58 -3.86
CA LEU A 259 -3.61 -7.06 -4.95
C LEU A 259 -3.44 -6.24 -6.25
N PRO A 260 -3.45 -4.90 -6.23
CA PRO A 260 -3.17 -4.11 -7.43
C PRO A 260 -1.80 -4.41 -8.04
N THR A 261 -0.77 -4.57 -7.21
CA THR A 261 0.59 -4.87 -7.68
C THR A 261 0.65 -6.25 -8.33
N THR A 262 0.01 -7.26 -7.71
CA THR A 262 -0.08 -8.62 -8.25
C THR A 262 -0.80 -8.66 -9.60
N LEU A 263 -1.96 -8.02 -9.71
CA LEU A 263 -2.74 -7.97 -10.95
C LEU A 263 -1.99 -7.21 -12.05
N ARG A 264 -1.34 -6.08 -11.71
CA ARG A 264 -0.50 -5.32 -12.65
C ARG A 264 0.69 -6.16 -13.12
N PHE A 265 1.37 -6.86 -12.23
CA PHE A 265 2.49 -7.72 -12.58
C PHE A 265 2.06 -8.90 -13.47
N LEU A 266 0.93 -9.53 -13.16
CA LEU A 266 0.36 -10.59 -13.99
C LEU A 266 0.04 -10.08 -15.40
N ARG A 267 -0.66 -8.95 -15.51
CA ARG A 267 -0.95 -8.28 -16.79
C ARG A 267 0.30 -7.94 -17.59
N TYR A 268 1.34 -7.53 -16.90
CA TYR A 268 2.59 -7.11 -17.52
C TYR A 268 3.39 -8.30 -18.06
N THR A 269 3.25 -9.49 -17.47
CA THR A 269 4.09 -10.65 -17.76
C THR A 269 3.39 -11.76 -18.54
N THR A 270 2.07 -11.67 -18.71
CA THR A 270 1.26 -12.68 -19.42
C THR A 270 0.43 -12.07 -20.55
N GLU A 271 0.17 -12.87 -21.57
CA GLU A 271 -0.67 -12.46 -22.70
C GLU A 271 -2.15 -12.37 -22.32
N GLN A 272 -2.87 -11.42 -22.90
CA GLN A 272 -4.31 -11.28 -22.66
C GLN A 272 -5.06 -12.48 -23.22
N GLY A 273 -5.93 -13.08 -22.40
CA GLY A 273 -6.73 -14.25 -22.78
C GLY A 273 -5.95 -15.57 -22.78
N SER A 274 -4.69 -15.59 -22.34
CA SER A 274 -3.97 -16.85 -22.20
C SER A 274 -4.53 -17.72 -21.07
N GLU A 275 -4.43 -19.04 -21.24
CA GLU A 275 -4.82 -20.01 -20.22
C GLU A 275 -3.99 -19.83 -18.93
N GLU A 276 -2.70 -19.50 -19.07
CA GLU A 276 -1.82 -19.19 -17.95
C GLU A 276 -2.35 -18.01 -17.13
N ARG A 277 -2.76 -16.92 -17.79
CA ARG A 277 -3.32 -15.75 -17.11
C ARG A 277 -4.62 -16.09 -16.42
N ALA A 278 -5.50 -16.87 -17.05
CA ALA A 278 -6.75 -17.31 -16.45
C ALA A 278 -6.50 -18.16 -15.19
N ARG A 279 -5.52 -19.07 -15.22
CA ARG A 279 -5.12 -19.89 -14.06
C ARG A 279 -4.60 -19.03 -12.90
N TRP A 280 -3.76 -18.04 -13.19
CA TRP A 280 -3.27 -17.15 -12.14
C TRP A 280 -4.35 -16.25 -11.56
N ILE A 281 -5.29 -15.76 -12.38
CA ILE A 281 -6.46 -15.01 -11.87
C ILE A 281 -7.29 -15.89 -10.94
N GLU A 282 -7.54 -17.14 -11.33
CA GLU A 282 -8.26 -18.10 -10.49
C GLU A 282 -7.56 -18.29 -9.14
N GLU A 283 -6.24 -18.52 -9.14
CA GLU A 283 -5.49 -18.67 -7.90
C GLU A 283 -5.50 -17.38 -7.05
N ILE A 284 -5.37 -16.20 -7.67
CA ILE A 284 -5.44 -14.91 -6.97
C ILE A 284 -6.81 -14.72 -6.30
N VAL A 285 -7.91 -15.03 -6.98
CA VAL A 285 -9.25 -14.85 -6.41
C VAL A 285 -9.53 -15.91 -5.35
N GLU A 286 -9.17 -17.16 -5.57
CA GLU A 286 -9.39 -18.22 -4.59
C GLU A 286 -8.59 -17.98 -3.32
N ARG A 287 -7.27 -17.82 -3.45
CA ARG A 287 -6.38 -17.68 -2.29
C ARG A 287 -6.40 -16.28 -1.67
N GLY A 288 -6.53 -15.24 -2.49
CA GLY A 288 -6.50 -13.85 -2.02
C GLY A 288 -7.83 -13.35 -1.48
N LEU A 289 -8.96 -13.90 -1.95
CA LEU A 289 -10.28 -13.39 -1.59
C LEU A 289 -11.16 -14.45 -0.89
N VAL A 290 -11.35 -15.61 -1.52
CA VAL A 290 -12.29 -16.63 -1.02
C VAL A 290 -11.78 -17.27 0.29
N ASP A 291 -10.51 -17.65 0.32
CA ASP A 291 -9.86 -18.16 1.52
C ASP A 291 -9.85 -17.11 2.63
N GLY A 292 -9.67 -15.83 2.28
CA GLY A 292 -9.68 -14.72 3.23
C GLY A 292 -10.98 -14.58 4.00
N TRP A 293 -12.13 -14.70 3.33
CA TRP A 293 -13.42 -14.71 4.03
C TRP A 293 -13.61 -15.97 4.87
N THR A 294 -13.09 -17.11 4.40
CA THR A 294 -13.25 -18.41 5.07
C THR A 294 -12.42 -18.48 6.36
N TYR A 295 -11.22 -17.88 6.36
CA TYR A 295 -10.26 -17.97 7.46
C TYR A 295 -10.11 -16.68 8.28
N ALA A 296 -10.82 -15.60 7.94
CA ALA A 296 -10.87 -14.40 8.76
C ALA A 296 -11.32 -14.75 10.19
N LYS A 297 -10.50 -14.39 11.18
CA LYS A 297 -10.79 -14.63 12.60
C LYS A 297 -12.05 -13.90 13.03
N ASP A 298 -12.74 -14.41 14.05
CA ASP A 298 -13.80 -13.63 14.69
C ASP A 298 -13.23 -12.41 15.43
N GLY A 299 -14.06 -11.39 15.65
CA GLY A 299 -13.71 -10.21 16.44
C GLY A 299 -13.27 -9.00 15.62
N LYS A 300 -12.51 -8.09 16.25
CA LYS A 300 -12.12 -6.81 15.64
C LYS A 300 -11.13 -7.01 14.50
N GLU A 301 -10.10 -7.82 14.70
CA GLU A 301 -9.02 -8.04 13.72
C GLU A 301 -9.58 -8.62 12.41
N GLY A 302 -10.36 -9.70 12.47
CA GLY A 302 -10.91 -10.27 11.25
C GLY A 302 -12.02 -9.44 10.62
N ARG A 303 -12.72 -8.57 11.36
CA ARG A 303 -13.59 -7.56 10.76
C ARG A 303 -12.79 -6.59 9.90
N GLU A 304 -11.62 -6.14 10.35
CA GLU A 304 -10.75 -5.27 9.55
C GLU A 304 -10.23 -5.98 8.30
N VAL A 305 -9.89 -7.26 8.41
CA VAL A 305 -9.57 -8.11 7.25
C VAL A 305 -10.74 -8.17 6.27
N GLN A 306 -11.96 -8.45 6.75
CA GLN A 306 -13.16 -8.51 5.90
C GLN A 306 -13.48 -7.18 5.22
N ILE A 307 -13.24 -6.05 5.90
CA ILE A 307 -13.32 -4.70 5.30
C ILE A 307 -12.32 -4.57 4.15
N GLY A 308 -11.08 -5.00 4.36
CA GLY A 308 -10.04 -5.03 3.32
C GLY A 308 -10.45 -5.86 2.11
N LEU A 309 -10.92 -7.08 2.34
CA LEU A 309 -11.39 -8.00 1.30
C LEU A 309 -12.56 -7.42 0.50
N ALA A 310 -13.51 -6.74 1.16
CA ALA A 310 -14.60 -6.06 0.45
C ALA A 310 -14.06 -4.98 -0.51
N ARG A 311 -13.06 -4.19 -0.11
CA ARG A 311 -12.42 -3.20 -1.00
C ARG A 311 -11.66 -3.87 -2.14
N GLU A 312 -11.05 -5.02 -1.89
CA GLU A 312 -10.37 -5.81 -2.93
C GLU A 312 -11.34 -6.34 -4.00
N VAL A 313 -12.60 -6.61 -3.65
CA VAL A 313 -13.65 -6.94 -4.65
C VAL A 313 -13.82 -5.81 -5.66
N GLU A 314 -13.75 -4.55 -5.24
CA GLU A 314 -13.88 -3.41 -6.16
C GLU A 314 -12.71 -3.37 -7.15
N VAL A 315 -11.49 -3.65 -6.68
CA VAL A 315 -10.29 -3.76 -7.52
C VAL A 315 -10.45 -4.90 -8.53
N LEU A 316 -10.93 -6.07 -8.09
CA LEU A 316 -11.17 -7.21 -8.97
C LEU A 316 -12.27 -6.95 -9.98
N CYS A 317 -13.33 -6.22 -9.61
CA CYS A 317 -14.37 -5.80 -10.55
C CYS A 317 -13.78 -4.92 -11.66
N GLY A 318 -12.90 -3.96 -11.30
CA GLY A 318 -12.21 -3.10 -12.26
C GLY A 318 -11.26 -3.87 -13.19
N GLU A 319 -10.54 -4.88 -12.67
CA GLU A 319 -9.54 -5.62 -13.44
C GLU A 319 -10.11 -6.80 -14.25
N LEU A 320 -11.14 -7.49 -13.74
CA LEU A 320 -11.74 -8.67 -14.39
C LEU A 320 -12.99 -8.34 -15.21
N GLY A 321 -13.63 -7.20 -14.93
CA GLY A 321 -14.92 -6.86 -15.52
C GLY A 321 -15.94 -7.99 -15.31
N THR A 322 -16.67 -8.36 -16.36
CA THR A 322 -17.68 -9.43 -16.30
C THR A 322 -17.12 -10.81 -15.95
N GLY A 323 -15.80 -11.02 -16.06
CA GLY A 323 -15.14 -12.26 -15.65
C GLY A 323 -15.33 -12.60 -14.16
N ILE A 324 -15.56 -11.57 -13.32
CA ILE A 324 -15.84 -11.74 -11.89
C ILE A 324 -17.10 -12.60 -11.63
N ALA A 325 -17.98 -12.71 -12.63
CA ALA A 325 -19.21 -13.50 -12.57
C ALA A 325 -18.99 -14.95 -12.07
N ARG A 326 -17.84 -15.55 -12.42
CA ARG A 326 -17.47 -16.92 -12.03
C ARG A 326 -17.48 -17.14 -10.51
N TRP A 327 -17.15 -16.11 -9.73
CA TRP A 327 -17.04 -16.19 -8.27
C TRP A 327 -18.21 -15.56 -7.52
N THR A 328 -19.28 -15.15 -8.21
CA THR A 328 -20.45 -14.51 -7.57
C THR A 328 -21.12 -15.37 -6.51
N LYS A 329 -21.05 -16.70 -6.65
CA LYS A 329 -21.58 -17.66 -5.66
C LYS A 329 -20.85 -17.58 -4.32
N GLN A 330 -19.57 -17.23 -4.32
CA GLN A 330 -18.75 -17.03 -3.13
C GLN A 330 -18.79 -15.57 -2.67
N ILE A 331 -18.67 -14.62 -3.59
CA ILE A 331 -18.57 -13.19 -3.28
C ILE A 331 -19.88 -12.65 -2.70
N ILE A 332 -21.02 -12.84 -3.36
CA ILE A 332 -22.28 -12.19 -2.96
C ILE A 332 -22.73 -12.59 -1.55
N PRO A 333 -22.73 -13.88 -1.16
CA PRO A 333 -23.06 -14.25 0.22
C PRO A 333 -22.14 -13.61 1.27
N ASN A 334 -20.83 -13.52 0.99
CA ASN A 334 -19.88 -12.90 1.90
C ASN A 334 -20.08 -11.38 2.01
N LEU A 335 -20.45 -10.70 0.90
CA LEU A 335 -20.80 -9.28 0.93
C LEU A 335 -22.12 -8.99 1.66
N LEU A 336 -23.10 -9.90 1.57
CA LEU A 336 -24.40 -9.73 2.21
C LEU A 336 -24.40 -10.08 3.69
N ASN A 337 -23.52 -10.99 4.14
CA ASN A 337 -23.54 -11.48 5.52
C ASN A 337 -23.37 -10.34 6.56
N PRO A 338 -22.39 -9.41 6.41
CA PRO A 338 -22.22 -8.29 7.32
C PRO A 338 -23.40 -7.32 7.38
N LEU A 339 -24.20 -7.24 6.30
CA LEU A 339 -25.34 -6.34 6.19
C LEU A 339 -26.54 -6.79 7.03
N GLN A 340 -26.40 -7.88 7.79
CA GLN A 340 -27.40 -8.32 8.76
C GLN A 340 -27.18 -7.71 10.15
N TYR A 341 -26.04 -7.04 10.37
CA TYR A 341 -25.72 -6.41 11.64
C TYR A 341 -26.32 -5.00 11.73
N ALA A 342 -26.80 -4.66 12.92
CA ALA A 342 -27.29 -3.32 13.19
C ALA A 342 -26.18 -2.26 13.02
N PRO A 343 -26.49 -1.06 12.47
CA PRO A 343 -25.49 -0.04 12.22
C PRO A 343 -25.05 0.64 13.53
N THR A 344 -23.86 0.28 14.00
CA THR A 344 -23.16 0.87 15.14
C THR A 344 -21.91 1.59 14.63
N PRO A 345 -21.33 2.54 15.38
CA PRO A 345 -20.04 3.15 15.01
C PRO A 345 -18.95 2.10 14.69
N LEU A 346 -18.96 0.96 15.39
CA LEU A 346 -18.01 -0.14 15.18
C LEU A 346 -18.29 -0.99 13.93
N THR A 347 -19.52 -1.02 13.42
CA THR A 347 -19.92 -1.84 12.25
C THR A 347 -20.08 -1.01 10.99
N VAL A 348 -20.25 0.31 11.08
CA VAL A 348 -20.43 1.22 9.94
C VAL A 348 -19.32 1.09 8.88
N PRO A 349 -18.01 1.03 9.23
CA PRO A 349 -16.97 0.83 8.22
C PRO A 349 -17.14 -0.50 7.45
N HIS A 350 -17.60 -1.54 8.15
CA HIS A 350 -17.85 -2.85 7.58
C HIS A 350 -19.04 -2.85 6.62
N LEU A 351 -20.16 -2.25 7.05
CA LEU A 351 -21.36 -2.11 6.23
C LEU A 351 -21.07 -1.27 4.97
N THR A 352 -20.37 -0.15 5.13
CA THR A 352 -20.02 0.77 4.03
C THR A 352 -19.15 0.07 2.98
N ALA A 353 -18.10 -0.63 3.39
CA ALA A 353 -17.22 -1.35 2.47
C ALA A 353 -17.97 -2.45 1.71
N ASN A 354 -18.83 -3.23 2.39
CA ASN A 354 -19.60 -4.29 1.74
C ASN A 354 -20.66 -3.76 0.78
N LEU A 355 -21.36 -2.68 1.13
CA LEU A 355 -22.33 -2.03 0.24
C LEU A 355 -21.66 -1.41 -0.99
N SER A 356 -20.51 -0.75 -0.81
CA SER A 356 -19.72 -0.18 -1.91
C SER A 356 -19.24 -1.28 -2.87
N ALA A 357 -18.67 -2.37 -2.33
CA ALA A 357 -18.25 -3.53 -3.08
C ALA A 357 -19.41 -4.21 -3.82
N LEU A 358 -20.56 -4.34 -3.16
CA LEU A 358 -21.77 -4.92 -3.75
C LEU A 358 -22.31 -4.06 -4.89
N LEU A 359 -22.35 -2.73 -4.72
CA LEU A 359 -22.74 -1.79 -5.78
C LEU A 359 -21.80 -1.91 -6.98
N CYS A 360 -20.49 -1.94 -6.74
CA CYS A 360 -19.47 -2.11 -7.78
C CYS A 360 -19.65 -3.45 -8.53
N LEU A 361 -19.90 -4.53 -7.80
CA LEU A 361 -20.14 -5.85 -8.37
C LEU A 361 -21.41 -5.89 -9.21
N VAL A 362 -22.53 -5.34 -8.71
CA VAL A 362 -23.80 -5.28 -9.45
C VAL A 362 -23.62 -4.51 -10.76
N ARG A 363 -22.96 -3.34 -10.72
CA ARG A 363 -22.61 -2.56 -11.93
C ARG A 363 -21.83 -3.37 -12.94
N THR A 364 -20.82 -4.09 -12.46
CA THR A 364 -19.93 -4.91 -13.27
C THR A 364 -20.66 -6.08 -13.93
N LEU A 365 -21.70 -6.61 -13.29
CA LEU A 365 -22.48 -7.74 -13.79
C LEU A 365 -23.63 -7.35 -14.73
N SER A 366 -23.92 -6.06 -14.91
CA SER A 366 -25.03 -5.54 -15.73
C SER A 366 -25.17 -6.22 -17.09
N LEU A 367 -24.05 -6.41 -17.80
CA LEU A 367 -24.03 -6.99 -19.14
C LEU A 367 -24.22 -8.51 -19.19
N THR A 368 -24.18 -9.20 -18.06
CA THR A 368 -24.17 -10.68 -18.02
C THR A 368 -25.55 -11.30 -17.84
N GLY A 369 -26.55 -10.52 -17.40
CA GLY A 369 -27.86 -11.04 -16.99
C GLY A 369 -27.84 -11.87 -15.69
N LEU A 370 -26.66 -12.19 -15.12
CA LEU A 370 -26.52 -13.02 -13.92
C LEU A 370 -26.95 -12.28 -12.64
N GLY A 371 -26.98 -10.95 -12.65
CA GLY A 371 -27.47 -10.17 -11.52
C GLY A 371 -28.94 -10.45 -11.18
N ALA A 372 -29.77 -10.81 -12.17
CA ALA A 372 -31.17 -11.17 -11.96
C ALA A 372 -31.35 -12.33 -10.97
N ARG A 373 -30.44 -13.31 -11.00
CA ARG A 373 -30.44 -14.47 -10.07
C ARG A 373 -30.25 -14.04 -8.62
N TRP A 374 -29.45 -13.00 -8.40
CA TRP A 374 -29.09 -12.52 -7.05
C TRP A 374 -30.01 -11.40 -6.55
N ARG A 375 -30.77 -10.75 -7.46
CA ARG A 375 -31.65 -9.62 -7.16
C ARG A 375 -32.50 -9.84 -5.91
N GLY A 376 -33.27 -10.93 -5.86
CA GLY A 376 -34.18 -11.18 -4.72
C GLY A 376 -33.46 -11.30 -3.38
N LYS A 377 -32.30 -11.97 -3.35
CA LYS A 377 -31.51 -12.14 -2.13
C LYS A 377 -30.87 -10.82 -1.69
N VAL A 378 -30.32 -10.05 -2.63
CA VAL A 378 -29.74 -8.74 -2.36
C VAL A 378 -30.82 -7.79 -1.84
N MET A 379 -31.96 -7.68 -2.54
CA MET A 379 -33.08 -6.82 -2.14
C MET A 379 -33.60 -7.13 -0.74
N ASN A 380 -33.79 -8.41 -0.39
CA ASN A 380 -34.24 -8.80 0.95
C ASN A 380 -33.27 -8.32 2.05
N VAL A 381 -31.95 -8.47 1.85
CA VAL A 381 -30.96 -8.03 2.83
C VAL A 381 -30.89 -6.50 2.91
N LEU A 382 -30.91 -5.81 1.78
CA LEU A 382 -30.92 -4.34 1.73
C LEU A 382 -32.15 -3.75 2.40
N ALA A 383 -33.34 -4.35 2.19
CA ALA A 383 -34.58 -3.95 2.82
C ALA A 383 -34.52 -4.06 4.36
N ARG A 384 -34.02 -5.20 4.87
CA ARG A 384 -33.81 -5.39 6.32
C ARG A 384 -32.84 -4.36 6.88
N GLN A 385 -31.73 -4.13 6.19
CA GLN A 385 -30.73 -3.17 6.65
C GLN A 385 -31.24 -1.73 6.62
N TRP A 386 -32.10 -1.39 5.65
CA TRP A 386 -32.79 -0.11 5.62
C TRP A 386 -33.66 0.11 6.85
N ILE A 387 -34.48 -0.88 7.23
CA ILE A 387 -35.34 -0.82 8.42
C ILE A 387 -34.47 -0.68 9.67
N LEU A 388 -33.43 -1.51 9.84
CA LEU A 388 -32.51 -1.42 10.98
C LEU A 388 -31.82 -0.05 11.08
N SER A 389 -31.52 0.58 9.95
CA SER A 389 -30.95 1.92 9.86
C SER A 389 -31.95 2.99 10.31
N LYS A 390 -33.21 2.89 9.88
CA LYS A 390 -34.29 3.81 10.27
C LYS A 390 -34.65 3.69 11.75
N GLU A 391 -34.75 2.48 12.30
CA GLU A 391 -35.07 2.25 13.71
C GLU A 391 -34.04 2.90 14.64
N ARG A 392 -32.75 2.83 14.29
CA ARG A 392 -31.69 3.49 15.07
C ARG A 392 -31.73 5.00 15.02
N LYS A 393 -32.10 5.58 13.88
CA LYS A 393 -32.25 7.03 13.75
C LYS A 393 -33.26 7.59 14.78
N GLY A 394 -34.27 6.82 15.17
CA GLY A 394 -35.26 7.22 16.17
C GLY A 394 -34.83 6.99 17.63
N LEU A 395 -33.79 6.20 17.90
CA LEU A 395 -33.31 5.90 19.25
C LEU A 395 -32.23 6.88 19.71
N ASP A 396 -31.37 7.33 18.80
CA ASP A 396 -30.22 8.21 19.10
C ASP A 396 -30.52 9.70 18.91
N SER A 397 -31.77 10.08 18.62
CA SER A 397 -32.23 11.47 18.46
C SER A 397 -32.36 12.27 19.77
N GLY A 398 -31.68 11.84 20.85
CA GLY A 398 -31.53 12.65 22.06
C GLY A 398 -30.45 13.72 21.86
N ASP A 399 -30.86 14.97 21.64
CA ASP A 399 -30.15 16.28 21.63
C ASP A 399 -28.78 16.44 20.94
N ASP A 400 -28.00 15.38 20.69
CA ASP A 400 -26.59 15.46 20.24
C ASP A 400 -26.37 15.17 18.73
N GLY A 401 -27.42 14.88 17.95
CA GLY A 401 -27.39 14.89 16.47
C GLY A 401 -26.44 13.91 15.74
N ASP A 402 -25.57 13.19 16.45
CA ASP A 402 -24.47 12.39 15.86
C ASP A 402 -24.95 11.09 15.18
N GLY A 403 -26.04 10.50 15.68
CA GLY A 403 -26.60 9.25 15.12
C GLY A 403 -27.04 9.36 13.66
N ASP A 404 -27.53 10.53 13.23
CA ASP A 404 -27.97 10.75 11.85
C ASP A 404 -26.78 10.84 10.87
N VAL A 405 -25.64 11.36 11.33
CA VAL A 405 -24.41 11.49 10.54
C VAL A 405 -23.85 10.12 10.18
N VAL A 406 -23.94 9.16 11.10
CA VAL A 406 -23.38 7.81 10.95
C VAL A 406 -24.20 6.93 10.00
N VAL A 407 -25.53 7.05 10.02
CA VAL A 407 -26.43 6.15 9.28
C VAL A 407 -26.66 6.63 7.84
N LYS A 408 -26.60 7.94 7.59
CA LYS A 408 -26.87 8.53 6.28
C LYS A 408 -26.04 7.92 5.13
N PRO A 409 -24.71 7.73 5.24
CA PRO A 409 -23.91 7.14 4.15
C PRO A 409 -24.35 5.71 3.78
N ILE A 410 -24.77 4.92 4.78
CA ILE A 410 -25.26 3.55 4.58
C ILE A 410 -26.56 3.59 3.79
N MET A 411 -27.50 4.44 4.18
CA MET A 411 -28.78 4.60 3.48
C MET A 411 -28.59 5.06 2.03
N GLU A 412 -27.69 6.02 1.78
CA GLU A 412 -27.37 6.47 0.43
C GLU A 412 -26.81 5.34 -0.44
N LEU A 413 -25.92 4.50 0.10
CA LEU A 413 -25.40 3.33 -0.62
C LEU A 413 -26.46 2.26 -0.88
N ILE A 414 -27.36 2.01 0.09
CA ILE A 414 -28.50 1.10 -0.10
C ILE A 414 -29.37 1.61 -1.24
N GLN A 415 -29.77 2.88 -1.22
CA GLN A 415 -30.61 3.47 -2.26
C GLN A 415 -29.96 3.38 -3.65
N ARG A 416 -28.67 3.69 -3.74
CA ARG A 416 -27.91 3.57 -5.00
C ARG A 416 -27.87 2.13 -5.51
N THR A 417 -27.68 1.16 -4.62
CA THR A 417 -27.66 -0.27 -4.98
C THR A 417 -29.03 -0.75 -5.44
N ILE A 418 -30.10 -0.31 -4.79
CA ILE A 418 -31.48 -0.62 -5.19
C ILE A 418 -31.79 -0.03 -6.58
N ASN A 419 -31.46 1.23 -6.80
CA ASN A 419 -31.68 1.89 -8.09
C ASN A 419 -30.91 1.18 -9.21
N GLU A 420 -29.66 0.83 -8.97
CA GLU A 420 -28.83 0.09 -9.92
C GLU A 420 -29.44 -1.29 -10.26
N LEU A 421 -29.92 -2.03 -9.26
CA LEU A 421 -30.59 -3.31 -9.50
C LEU A 421 -31.86 -3.13 -10.32
N ASP A 422 -32.62 -2.07 -10.07
CA ASP A 422 -33.87 -1.75 -10.77
C ASP A 422 -33.63 -1.39 -12.24
N GLU A 423 -32.66 -0.52 -12.50
CA GLU A 423 -32.25 -0.13 -13.85
C GLU A 423 -31.78 -1.32 -14.68
N GLN A 424 -30.99 -2.22 -14.08
CA GLN A 424 -30.44 -3.38 -14.80
C GLN A 424 -31.45 -4.49 -15.04
N PHE A 425 -32.41 -4.67 -14.13
CA PHE A 425 -33.37 -5.76 -14.19
C PHE A 425 -34.79 -5.23 -14.02
N PRO A 426 -35.32 -4.49 -15.02
CA PRO A 426 -36.71 -4.04 -15.00
C PRO A 426 -37.61 -5.27 -15.06
N GLY A 427 -38.14 -5.67 -13.91
CA GLY A 427 -39.19 -6.67 -13.80
C GLY A 427 -40.46 -6.00 -13.27
N ASP A 428 -41.54 -6.78 -13.12
CA ASP A 428 -42.62 -6.41 -12.20
C ASP A 428 -41.98 -6.26 -10.82
N VAL A 429 -41.58 -5.03 -10.54
CA VAL A 429 -41.13 -4.58 -9.23
C VAL A 429 -42.19 -5.13 -8.27
N PRO A 430 -41.87 -6.10 -7.39
CA PRO A 430 -42.83 -6.55 -6.40
C PRO A 430 -43.35 -5.28 -5.72
N LYS A 431 -44.65 -5.15 -5.47
CA LYS A 431 -45.24 -4.00 -4.75
C LYS A 431 -44.39 -3.58 -3.54
N ASP A 432 -43.71 -4.54 -2.93
CA ASP A 432 -42.68 -4.41 -1.89
C ASP A 432 -41.57 -3.36 -2.16
N LEU A 433 -41.17 -3.10 -3.41
CA LEU A 433 -40.16 -2.10 -3.76
C LEU A 433 -40.75 -0.69 -3.85
N GLU A 434 -42.01 -0.55 -4.29
CA GLU A 434 -42.76 0.70 -4.14
C GLU A 434 -43.00 0.99 -2.65
N VAL A 435 -43.29 -0.04 -1.85
CA VAL A 435 -43.38 0.06 -0.39
C VAL A 435 -42.03 0.51 0.21
N LEU A 436 -40.91 -0.07 -0.21
CA LEU A 436 -39.58 0.36 0.25
C LEU A 436 -39.22 1.78 -0.21
N ARG A 437 -39.62 2.20 -1.42
CA ARG A 437 -39.45 3.59 -1.88
C ARG A 437 -40.33 4.57 -1.10
N GLY A 438 -41.59 4.23 -0.83
CA GLY A 438 -42.47 5.02 0.04
C GLY A 438 -41.96 5.11 1.48
N MET A 439 -41.35 4.03 2.00
CA MET A 439 -40.64 4.03 3.29
C MET A 439 -39.40 4.94 3.27
N ALA A 440 -38.77 5.16 2.12
CA ALA A 440 -37.63 6.05 2.00
C ALA A 440 -38.03 7.53 2.03
N GLU A 441 -39.17 7.87 1.44
CA GLU A 441 -39.75 9.22 1.38
C GLU A 441 -40.44 9.66 2.68
N GLY A 442 -40.45 8.82 3.72
CA GLY A 442 -40.99 9.16 5.03
C GLY A 442 -42.49 8.86 5.21
N GLN A 443 -43.12 8.12 4.31
CA GLN A 443 -44.53 7.74 4.40
C GLN A 443 -44.81 6.57 5.35
N LEU A 444 -44.00 6.40 6.40
CA LEU A 444 -44.12 5.23 7.29
C LEU A 444 -45.34 5.33 8.22
N ASP A 445 -45.75 6.56 8.56
CA ASP A 445 -46.88 6.81 9.47
C ASP A 445 -48.22 6.36 8.87
N ASP A 446 -48.36 6.37 7.54
CA ASP A 446 -49.62 6.00 6.87
C ASP A 446 -49.81 4.49 6.69
N LEU A 447 -48.73 3.69 6.72
CA LEU A 447 -48.78 2.23 6.51
C LEU A 447 -48.96 1.44 7.80
N LEU A 448 -48.59 1.99 8.95
CA LEU A 448 -48.81 1.38 10.28
C LEU A 448 -50.19 1.73 10.88
N LEU A 449 -50.99 2.56 10.20
CA LEU A 449 -52.31 3.00 10.64
C LEU A 449 -53.48 2.39 9.85
N LEU A 450 -53.23 1.40 8.99
CA LEU A 450 -54.30 0.61 8.37
C LEU A 450 -54.63 -0.60 9.27
N PRO A 451 -55.91 -0.75 9.69
CA PRO A 451 -56.34 -1.76 10.67
C PRO A 451 -56.29 -3.21 10.17
#